data_AF-A0A950URU1-F1
#
_entry.id   AF-A0A950URU1-F1
#
_cell.length_a   1.000
_cell.length_b   1.000
_cell.length_c   1.000
_cell.angle_alpha   90.00
_cell.angle_beta   90.00
_cell.angle_gamma   90.00
#
_symmetry.space_group_name_H-M   'P 1'
#
loop_
_entity.id
_entity.type
_entity.pdbx_description
1 polymer ?
#
loop_
_entity_poly.entity_id
_entity_poly.type
_entity_poly.pdbx_seq_one_letter_code
_entity_poly.pdbx_strand_id
1 'polypeptide(L)'
;MEPRRTAIQRTHRVLLLVLAVLFLVLLITGLWLAFRYQPSGTFGGAHHESWLRVAHRVTSSVFLVVALATFGLSIAVSFERLLTRGTPTWVLGLSLVIGALAAGLSGYLLPWDQLALAPIRPGQYRGFAFLFAHKEVHFVLIGTTEVAKATVRAWFFAHIVAVPIVLVALGVFGWRATRRARLAPFTDEDGSA
;
A
#
# COMPACT_ATOMS: atom_id res chain seq x y z
N MET A 1 11.02 24.75 27.42
CA MET A 1 12.11 24.07 26.69
C MET A 1 11.49 22.87 25.96
N GLU A 2 11.21 22.99 24.65
CA GLU A 2 10.61 21.87 23.91
C GLU A 2 11.66 20.74 23.79
N PRO A 3 11.35 19.49 24.17
CA PRO A 3 12.34 18.41 24.16
C PRO A 3 12.91 18.24 22.74
N ARG A 4 14.24 18.37 22.61
CA ARG A 4 14.95 18.21 21.33
C ARG A 4 14.75 16.78 20.83
N ARG A 5 14.16 16.65 19.64
CA ARG A 5 14.04 15.35 18.93
C ARG A 5 15.41 14.79 18.61
N THR A 6 15.58 13.48 18.82
CA THR A 6 16.72 12.70 18.32
C THR A 6 16.77 12.74 16.79
N ALA A 7 17.96 12.52 16.20
CA ALA A 7 18.13 12.51 14.75
C ALA A 7 17.22 11.46 14.08
N ILE A 8 17.11 10.27 14.69
CA ILE A 8 16.24 9.16 14.26
C ILE A 8 14.76 9.60 14.17
N GLN A 9 14.25 10.31 15.17
CA GLN A 9 12.87 10.82 15.15
C GLN A 9 12.61 11.89 14.08
N ARG A 10 13.62 12.69 13.72
CA ARG A 10 13.49 13.67 12.63
C ARG A 10 13.46 12.96 11.29
N THR A 11 14.40 12.03 11.05
CA THR A 11 14.45 11.22 9.83
C THR A 11 13.16 10.44 9.63
N HIS A 12 12.62 9.82 10.68
CA HIS A 12 11.34 9.10 10.64
C HIS A 12 10.18 9.96 10.15
N ARG A 13 10.11 11.21 10.62
CA ARG A 13 9.08 12.15 10.18
C ARG A 13 9.25 12.59 8.74
N VAL A 14 10.49 12.84 8.32
CA VAL A 14 10.77 13.18 6.93
C VAL A 14 10.34 12.03 6.03
N LEU A 15 10.65 10.77 6.38
CA LEU A 15 10.20 9.61 5.60
C LEU A 15 8.67 9.49 5.54
N LEU A 16 7.97 9.72 6.65
CA LEU A 16 6.50 9.75 6.65
C LEU A 16 5.93 10.86 5.74
N LEU A 17 6.56 12.04 5.70
CA LEU A 17 6.15 13.11 4.78
C LEU A 17 6.44 12.75 3.32
N VAL A 18 7.60 12.15 3.04
CA VAL A 18 7.95 11.64 1.70
C VAL A 18 6.92 10.60 1.26
N LEU A 19 6.53 9.66 2.13
CA LEU A 19 5.46 8.70 1.83
C LEU A 19 4.12 9.39 1.51
N ALA A 20 3.73 10.40 2.26
CA ALA A 20 2.49 11.13 2.00
C ALA A 20 2.51 11.82 0.62
N VAL A 21 3.65 12.42 0.24
CA VAL A 21 3.83 13.04 -1.08
C VAL A 21 3.81 11.99 -2.19
N LEU A 22 4.55 10.90 -2.04
CA LEU A 22 4.57 9.80 -3.01
C LEU A 22 3.18 9.19 -3.19
N PHE A 23 2.44 8.99 -2.09
CA PHE A 23 1.06 8.51 -2.13
C PHE A 23 0.13 9.48 -2.87
N LEU A 24 0.29 10.79 -2.67
CA LEU A 24 -0.46 11.80 -3.42
C LEU A 24 -0.14 11.76 -4.92
N VAL A 25 1.14 11.60 -5.29
CA VAL A 25 1.53 11.41 -6.70
C VAL A 25 0.88 10.16 -7.27
N LEU A 26 0.87 9.04 -6.54
CA LEU A 26 0.18 7.81 -6.94
C LEU A 26 -1.32 8.01 -7.10
N LEU A 27 -1.98 8.73 -6.21
CA LEU A 27 -3.41 9.06 -6.34
C LEU A 27 -3.70 9.84 -7.60
N ILE A 28 -2.94 10.89 -7.88
CA ILE A 28 -3.15 11.76 -9.05
C ILE A 28 -2.90 10.98 -10.34
N THR A 29 -1.75 10.31 -10.43
CA THR A 29 -1.39 9.53 -11.62
C THR A 29 -2.30 8.32 -11.80
N GLY A 30 -2.70 7.65 -10.73
CA GLY A 30 -3.61 6.50 -10.75
C GLY A 30 -5.03 6.90 -11.17
N LEU A 31 -5.55 8.01 -10.64
CA LEU A 31 -6.86 8.55 -11.03
C LEU A 31 -6.87 8.93 -12.52
N TRP A 32 -5.81 9.58 -13.01
CA TRP A 32 -5.67 9.89 -14.43
C TRP A 32 -5.65 8.63 -15.31
N LEU A 33 -4.89 7.62 -14.88
CA LEU A 33 -4.84 6.33 -15.58
C LEU A 33 -6.20 5.62 -15.56
N ALA A 34 -6.96 5.72 -14.47
CA ALA A 34 -8.28 5.12 -14.34
C ALA A 34 -9.29 5.72 -15.34
N PHE A 35 -9.27 7.03 -15.58
CA PHE A 35 -10.13 7.66 -16.61
C PHE A 35 -9.79 7.23 -18.03
N ARG A 36 -8.53 6.87 -18.29
CA ARG A 36 -8.04 6.39 -19.59
C ARG A 36 -8.02 4.87 -19.68
N TYR A 37 -8.41 4.18 -18.62
CA TYR A 37 -8.38 2.72 -18.56
C TYR A 37 -9.51 2.16 -19.42
N GLN A 38 -9.15 1.57 -20.54
CA GLN A 38 -10.05 0.78 -21.37
C GLN A 38 -9.76 -0.70 -21.07
N PRO A 39 -10.69 -1.42 -20.44
CA PRO A 39 -10.61 -2.87 -20.36
C PRO A 39 -10.96 -3.46 -21.73
N SER A 40 -10.04 -3.31 -22.70
CA SER A 40 -10.21 -3.83 -24.05
C SER A 40 -9.48 -5.16 -24.16
N GLY A 41 -10.25 -6.25 -24.24
CA GLY A 41 -9.77 -7.60 -24.55
C GLY A 41 -9.22 -7.79 -25.96
N THR A 42 -8.86 -6.71 -26.66
CA THR A 42 -8.23 -6.77 -27.98
C THR A 42 -6.71 -6.67 -27.81
N PHE A 43 -6.02 -7.77 -28.10
CA PHE A 43 -4.56 -7.86 -28.35
C PHE A 43 -4.12 -7.06 -29.61
N GLY A 44 -4.79 -5.94 -29.90
CA GLY A 44 -4.66 -5.19 -31.14
C GLY A 44 -3.77 -3.98 -30.95
N GLY A 45 -2.46 -4.21 -30.93
CA GLY A 45 -1.44 -3.16 -31.03
C GLY A 45 -0.70 -2.93 -29.72
N ALA A 46 0.62 -3.01 -29.79
CA ALA A 46 1.52 -2.54 -28.74
C ALA A 46 1.29 -1.04 -28.51
N HIS A 47 0.32 -0.69 -27.68
CA HIS A 47 0.18 0.67 -27.18
C HIS A 47 1.48 0.99 -26.44
N HIS A 48 2.21 2.00 -26.93
CA HIS A 48 3.41 2.49 -26.27
C HIS A 48 3.06 2.77 -24.80
N GLU A 49 3.85 2.26 -23.87
CA GLU A 49 3.64 2.57 -22.45
C GLU A 49 3.66 4.09 -22.30
N SER A 50 2.50 4.67 -21.94
CA SER A 50 2.44 6.10 -21.65
C SER A 50 3.45 6.42 -20.56
N TRP A 51 4.18 7.52 -20.68
CA TRP A 51 5.14 7.96 -19.65
C TRP A 51 4.50 8.03 -18.25
N LEU A 52 3.19 8.33 -18.17
CA LEU A 52 2.41 8.32 -16.93
C LEU A 52 2.32 6.94 -16.28
N ARG A 53 2.19 5.86 -17.07
CA ARG A 53 2.19 4.48 -16.59
C ARG A 53 3.56 4.10 -16.04
N VAL A 54 4.63 4.51 -16.73
CA VAL A 54 6.00 4.32 -16.27
C VAL A 54 6.23 5.09 -14.97
N ALA A 55 5.84 6.36 -14.91
CA ALA A 55 5.95 7.20 -13.73
C ALA A 55 5.19 6.60 -12.54
N HIS A 56 3.92 6.22 -12.73
CA HIS A 56 3.12 5.58 -11.67
C HIS A 56 3.77 4.29 -11.15
N ARG A 57 4.29 3.43 -12.05
CA ARG A 57 5.00 2.20 -11.66
C ARG A 57 6.27 2.50 -10.88
N VAL A 58 7.12 3.40 -11.38
CA VAL A 58 8.39 3.77 -10.70
C VAL A 58 8.09 4.42 -9.35
N THR A 59 7.13 5.33 -9.27
CA THR A 59 6.68 5.93 -8.01
C THR A 59 6.15 4.85 -7.06
N SER A 60 5.45 3.83 -7.54
CA SER A 60 4.98 2.71 -6.70
C SER A 60 6.14 1.90 -6.13
N SER A 61 7.18 1.63 -6.93
CA SER A 61 8.38 0.93 -6.44
C SER A 61 9.12 1.76 -5.40
N VAL A 62 9.30 3.06 -5.65
CA VAL A 62 9.92 3.99 -4.69
C VAL A 62 9.10 4.07 -3.40
N PHE A 63 7.77 4.16 -3.49
CA PHE A 63 6.86 4.17 -2.35
C PHE A 63 7.05 2.93 -1.46
N LEU A 64 7.14 1.74 -2.05
CA LEU A 64 7.36 0.49 -1.30
C LEU A 64 8.73 0.49 -0.59
N VAL A 65 9.80 0.90 -1.27
CA VAL A 65 11.14 0.97 -0.67
C VAL A 65 11.18 1.96 0.49
N VAL A 66 10.58 3.14 0.32
CA VAL A 66 10.50 4.15 1.38
C VAL A 66 9.62 3.64 2.53
N ALA A 67 8.54 2.90 2.26
CA ALA A 67 7.68 2.32 3.29
C ALA A 67 8.46 1.29 4.13
N LEU A 68 9.26 0.45 3.50
CA LEU A 68 10.12 -0.53 4.18
C LEU A 68 11.19 0.14 5.04
N ALA A 69 11.86 1.17 4.51
CA ALA A 69 12.82 1.98 5.27
C ALA A 69 12.16 2.68 6.47
N THR A 70 10.95 3.21 6.28
CA THR A 70 10.15 3.83 7.35
C THR A 70 9.76 2.82 8.41
N PHE A 71 9.40 1.59 8.03
CA PHE A 71 9.10 0.52 8.97
C PHE A 71 10.32 0.17 9.84
N GLY A 72 11.49 -0.04 9.22
CA GLY A 72 12.73 -0.29 9.96
C GLY A 72 13.05 0.82 10.96
N LEU A 73 12.90 2.08 10.56
CA LEU A 73 13.11 3.22 11.46
C LEU A 73 12.02 3.36 12.52
N SER A 74 10.79 2.93 12.23
CA SER A 74 9.68 2.89 13.19
C SER A 74 9.94 1.90 14.32
N ILE A 75 10.64 0.80 14.04
CA ILE A 75 11.12 -0.15 15.07
C ILE A 75 12.14 0.55 15.96
N ALA A 76 13.17 1.18 15.39
CA ALA A 76 14.18 1.92 16.15
C ALA A 76 13.58 3.03 17.04
N VAL A 77 12.65 3.83 16.49
CA VAL A 77 11.91 4.85 17.24
C VAL A 77 11.07 4.23 18.37
N SER A 78 10.54 3.02 18.19
CA SER A 78 9.75 2.33 19.22
C SER A 78 10.63 1.87 20.39
N PHE A 79 11.87 1.43 20.13
CA PHE A 79 12.84 1.10 21.16
C PHE A 79 13.36 2.34 21.91
N GLU A 80 13.67 3.45 21.21
CA GLU A 80 14.05 4.72 21.86
C GLU A 80 12.95 5.26 22.79
N ARG A 81 11.68 4.99 22.45
CA ARG A 81 10.51 5.44 23.21
C ARG A 81 10.07 4.50 24.32
N LEU A 82 10.93 3.56 24.71
CA LEU A 82 10.71 2.52 25.72
C LEU A 82 9.56 2.91 26.68
N LEU A 83 8.37 2.32 26.46
CA LEU A 83 7.19 2.38 27.32
C LEU A 83 6.36 3.69 27.41
N THR A 84 6.38 4.60 26.42
CA THR A 84 5.36 5.68 26.41
C THR A 84 3.99 5.17 25.94
N ARG A 85 3.03 5.11 26.89
CA ARG A 85 1.64 4.64 26.74
C ARG A 85 1.00 5.04 25.39
N GLY A 86 0.84 4.07 24.49
CA GLY A 86 0.20 4.25 23.19
C GLY A 86 0.50 3.13 22.18
N THR A 87 -0.14 3.17 21.00
CA THR A 87 0.14 2.22 19.92
C THR A 87 1.59 2.38 19.45
N PRO A 88 2.40 1.32 19.43
CA PRO A 88 3.82 1.45 19.15
C PRO A 88 4.04 1.84 17.68
N THR A 89 5.00 2.73 17.44
CA THR A 89 5.21 3.37 16.12
C THR A 89 5.49 2.35 15.01
N TRP A 90 6.06 1.19 15.35
CA TRP A 90 6.29 0.10 14.40
C TRP A 90 5.00 -0.48 13.81
N VAL A 91 3.87 -0.48 14.53
CA VAL A 91 2.58 -0.97 14.01
C VAL A 91 2.10 -0.09 12.85
N LEU A 92 2.30 1.23 12.97
CA LEU A 92 2.02 2.15 11.86
C LEU A 92 2.92 1.86 10.66
N GLY A 93 4.22 1.69 10.90
CA GLY A 93 5.18 1.34 9.84
C GLY A 93 4.82 0.02 9.14
N LEU A 94 4.45 -1.01 9.91
CA LEU A 94 4.04 -2.31 9.39
C LEU A 94 2.75 -2.20 8.56
N SER A 95 1.76 -1.46 9.06
CA SER A 95 0.49 -1.25 8.37
C SER A 95 0.70 -0.54 7.02
N LEU A 96 1.62 0.42 6.95
CA LEU A 96 1.99 1.10 5.71
C LEU A 96 2.67 0.16 4.70
N VAL A 97 3.57 -0.72 5.16
CA VAL A 97 4.21 -1.73 4.29
C VAL A 97 3.17 -2.72 3.75
N ILE A 98 2.29 -3.24 4.61
CA ILE A 98 1.20 -4.14 4.20
C ILE A 98 0.29 -3.45 3.17
N GLY A 99 -0.10 -2.20 3.43
CA GLY A 99 -0.90 -1.42 2.50
C GLY A 99 -0.20 -1.14 1.18
N ALA A 100 1.11 -0.86 1.19
CA ALA A 100 1.92 -0.68 -0.02
C ALA A 100 2.00 -1.97 -0.86
N LEU A 101 2.19 -3.12 -0.21
CA LEU A 101 2.18 -4.43 -0.86
C LEU A 101 0.80 -4.75 -1.45
N ALA A 102 -0.27 -4.48 -0.71
CA ALA A 102 -1.64 -4.68 -1.19
C ALA A 102 -1.95 -3.77 -2.40
N ALA A 103 -1.50 -2.51 -2.38
CA ALA A 103 -1.62 -1.60 -3.52
C ALA A 103 -0.81 -2.09 -4.73
N GLY A 104 0.43 -2.53 -4.53
CA GLY A 104 1.27 -3.07 -5.60
C GLY A 104 0.68 -4.34 -6.22
N LEU A 105 0.20 -5.27 -5.39
CA LEU A 105 -0.44 -6.50 -5.85
C LEU A 105 -1.72 -6.21 -6.64
N SER A 106 -2.65 -5.44 -6.06
CA SER A 106 -3.92 -5.10 -6.72
C SER A 106 -3.72 -4.30 -8.02
N GLY A 107 -2.72 -3.42 -8.08
CA GLY A 107 -2.37 -2.67 -9.29
C GLY A 107 -1.76 -3.56 -10.38
N TYR A 108 -0.93 -4.54 -10.00
CA TYR A 108 -0.36 -5.53 -10.91
C TYR A 108 -1.41 -6.49 -11.51
N LEU A 109 -2.56 -6.64 -10.86
CA LEU A 109 -3.68 -7.43 -11.38
C LEU A 109 -4.51 -6.68 -12.45
N LEU A 110 -4.38 -5.36 -12.59
CA LEU A 110 -5.16 -4.58 -13.58
C LEU A 110 -4.83 -4.89 -15.06
N PRO A 111 -3.57 -5.14 -15.45
CA PRO A 111 -3.23 -5.52 -16.82
C PRO A 111 -3.67 -6.95 -17.17
N TRP A 112 -4.08 -7.77 -16.20
CA TRP A 112 -4.61 -9.12 -16.48
C TRP A 112 -5.88 -9.11 -17.30
N ASP A 113 -6.59 -7.99 -17.44
CA ASP A 113 -7.74 -7.88 -18.35
C ASP A 113 -7.42 -8.35 -19.78
N GLN A 114 -6.22 -8.06 -20.28
CA GLN A 114 -5.83 -8.47 -21.64
C GLN A 114 -5.50 -9.97 -21.71
N LEU A 115 -4.86 -10.54 -20.67
CA LEU A 115 -4.49 -11.97 -20.60
C LEU A 115 -5.67 -12.88 -20.24
N ALA A 116 -6.61 -12.41 -19.41
CA ALA A 116 -7.79 -13.14 -18.96
C ALA A 116 -8.90 -13.22 -20.02
N LEU A 117 -8.90 -12.31 -21.00
CA LEU A 117 -9.89 -12.27 -22.08
C LEU A 117 -9.47 -13.00 -23.35
N ALA A 118 -8.19 -13.36 -23.49
CA ALA A 118 -7.78 -14.32 -24.50
C ALA A 118 -8.16 -15.75 -24.03
N PRO A 119 -8.67 -16.62 -24.92
CA PRO A 119 -8.93 -18.01 -24.56
C PRO A 119 -7.67 -18.64 -23.96
N ILE A 120 -7.73 -19.02 -22.68
CA ILE A 120 -6.63 -19.68 -21.99
C ILE A 120 -6.40 -21.02 -22.69
N ARG A 121 -5.28 -21.14 -23.40
CA ARG A 121 -4.86 -22.43 -23.96
C ARG A 121 -4.34 -23.30 -22.81
N PRO A 122 -4.67 -24.60 -22.77
CA PRO A 122 -4.14 -25.51 -21.74
C PRO A 122 -2.61 -25.39 -21.65
N GLY A 123 -2.08 -25.10 -20.45
CA GLY A 123 -0.64 -24.99 -20.20
C GLY A 123 -0.04 -23.57 -20.27
N GLN A 124 -0.82 -22.52 -20.56
CA GLN A 124 -0.33 -21.13 -20.63
C GLN A 124 -0.70 -20.29 -19.41
N TYR A 125 -0.32 -20.73 -18.21
CA TYR A 125 -0.38 -19.85 -17.02
C TYR A 125 0.91 -19.04 -16.93
N ARG A 126 0.90 -17.78 -17.37
CA ARG A 126 2.05 -16.87 -17.24
C ARG A 126 1.75 -15.81 -16.17
N GLY A 127 2.51 -15.84 -15.08
CA GLY A 127 2.56 -14.74 -14.08
C GLY A 127 2.45 -15.20 -12.63
N PHE A 128 1.56 -16.13 -12.30
CA PHE A 128 1.32 -16.57 -10.90
C PHE A 128 0.94 -18.04 -10.74
N ALA A 129 1.27 -18.91 -11.69
CA ALA A 129 0.97 -20.35 -11.60
C ALA A 129 1.44 -20.97 -10.26
N PHE A 130 2.54 -20.46 -9.70
CA PHE A 130 3.07 -20.85 -8.38
C PHE A 130 2.18 -20.43 -7.20
N LEU A 131 1.62 -19.20 -7.20
CA LEU A 131 0.75 -18.71 -6.12
C LEU A 131 -0.65 -19.35 -6.15
N PHE A 132 -1.11 -19.71 -7.36
CA PHE A 132 -2.41 -20.36 -7.59
C PHE A 132 -2.31 -21.89 -7.78
N ALA A 133 -1.14 -22.49 -7.52
CA ALA A 133 -0.94 -23.94 -7.60
C ALA A 133 -1.84 -24.71 -6.61
N HIS A 134 -2.25 -24.06 -5.52
CA HIS A 134 -3.24 -24.60 -4.59
C HIS A 134 -4.66 -24.12 -4.94
N LYS A 135 -5.57 -25.08 -5.14
CA LYS A 135 -6.98 -24.88 -5.50
C LYS A 135 -7.73 -23.92 -4.56
N GLU A 136 -7.35 -23.89 -3.29
CA GLU A 136 -8.00 -23.05 -2.26
C GLU A 136 -7.64 -21.56 -2.40
N VAL A 137 -6.39 -21.23 -2.70
CA VAL A 137 -5.95 -19.84 -2.93
C VAL A 137 -6.58 -19.27 -4.20
N HIS A 138 -6.79 -20.13 -5.20
CA HIS A 138 -7.49 -19.80 -6.43
C HIS A 138 -8.97 -19.44 -6.19
N PHE A 139 -9.64 -20.17 -5.30
CA PHE A 139 -11.06 -19.93 -4.99
C PHE A 139 -11.30 -18.62 -4.24
N VAL A 140 -10.44 -18.27 -3.27
CA VAL A 140 -10.59 -17.06 -2.44
C VAL A 140 -10.37 -15.76 -3.23
N LEU A 141 -9.48 -15.77 -4.22
CA LEU A 141 -9.11 -14.58 -4.98
C LEU A 141 -9.84 -14.42 -6.33
N ILE A 142 -10.33 -15.52 -6.92
CA ILE A 142 -10.92 -15.53 -8.28
C ILE A 142 -12.39 -15.96 -8.27
N GLY A 143 -12.84 -16.75 -7.29
CA GLY A 143 -14.24 -17.22 -7.15
C GLY A 143 -14.68 -18.29 -8.16
N THR A 144 -13.96 -18.48 -9.26
CA THR A 144 -14.27 -19.43 -10.35
C THR A 144 -13.01 -20.02 -10.99
N THR A 145 -13.13 -21.13 -11.72
CA THR A 145 -12.03 -21.79 -12.47
C THR A 145 -11.56 -21.01 -13.69
N GLU A 146 -12.30 -19.97 -14.08
CA GLU A 146 -11.98 -19.00 -15.13
C GLU A 146 -12.01 -17.59 -14.55
N VAL A 147 -11.11 -16.69 -14.99
CA VAL A 147 -11.13 -15.29 -14.55
C VAL A 147 -12.23 -14.56 -15.33
N ALA A 148 -13.38 -14.34 -14.69
CA ALA A 148 -14.47 -13.59 -15.29
C ALA A 148 -14.15 -12.09 -15.37
N LYS A 149 -14.72 -11.40 -16.37
CA LYS A 149 -14.71 -9.91 -16.48
C LYS A 149 -15.13 -9.22 -15.18
N ALA A 150 -16.07 -9.81 -14.45
CA ALA A 150 -16.55 -9.33 -13.17
C ALA A 150 -15.43 -9.30 -12.10
N THR A 151 -14.57 -10.32 -12.06
CA THR A 151 -13.44 -10.42 -11.12
C THR A 151 -12.41 -9.33 -11.39
N VAL A 152 -12.03 -9.10 -12.65
CA VAL A 152 -11.11 -8.02 -13.05
C VAL A 152 -11.69 -6.65 -12.66
N ARG A 153 -12.99 -6.44 -12.90
CA ARG A 153 -13.70 -5.21 -12.51
C ARG A 153 -13.72 -5.01 -10.99
N ALA A 154 -13.88 -6.07 -10.21
CA ALA A 154 -13.81 -6.00 -8.74
C ALA A 154 -12.42 -5.58 -8.27
N TRP A 155 -11.35 -6.16 -8.82
CA TRP A 155 -9.97 -5.77 -8.53
C TRP A 155 -9.65 -4.33 -8.95
N PHE A 156 -10.23 -3.86 -10.06
CA PHE A 156 -10.14 -2.46 -10.46
C PHE A 156 -10.72 -1.52 -9.40
N PHE A 157 -11.95 -1.76 -8.93
CA PHE A 157 -12.53 -0.93 -7.86
C PHE A 157 -11.81 -1.09 -6.52
N ALA A 158 -11.34 -2.30 -6.19
CA ALA A 158 -10.55 -2.53 -4.99
C ALA A 158 -9.27 -1.68 -5.01
N HIS A 159 -8.57 -1.61 -6.14
CA HIS A 159 -7.33 -0.86 -6.28
C HIS A 159 -7.53 0.66 -6.29
N ILE A 160 -8.52 1.18 -7.02
CA ILE A 160 -8.68 2.63 -7.18
C ILE A 160 -9.50 3.29 -6.07
N VAL A 161 -10.36 2.52 -5.37
CA VAL A 161 -11.24 3.03 -4.31
C VAL A 161 -10.86 2.47 -2.94
N ALA A 162 -10.96 1.16 -2.76
CA ALA A 162 -10.89 0.56 -1.43
C ALA A 162 -9.50 0.69 -0.80
N VAL A 163 -8.45 0.30 -1.52
CA VAL A 163 -7.06 0.34 -1.03
C VAL A 163 -6.62 1.77 -0.68
N PRO A 164 -6.85 2.79 -1.53
CA PRO A 164 -6.52 4.17 -1.18
C PRO A 164 -7.25 4.70 0.06
N ILE A 165 -8.55 4.37 0.22
CA ILE A 165 -9.31 4.76 1.40
C ILE A 165 -8.70 4.14 2.67
N VAL A 166 -8.36 2.86 2.62
CA VAL A 166 -7.71 2.17 3.75
C VAL A 166 -6.35 2.81 4.08
N LEU A 167 -5.54 3.12 3.07
CA LEU A 167 -4.24 3.78 3.27
C LEU A 167 -4.39 5.19 3.89
N VAL A 168 -5.38 5.97 3.47
CA VAL A 168 -5.69 7.27 4.08
C VAL A 168 -6.14 7.08 5.53
N ALA A 169 -7.03 6.13 5.81
CA ALA A 169 -7.50 5.85 7.16
C ALA A 169 -6.35 5.44 8.09
N LEU A 170 -5.44 4.58 7.62
CA LEU A 170 -4.23 4.18 8.36
C LEU A 170 -3.30 5.37 8.61
N GLY A 171 -3.09 6.23 7.62
CA GLY A 171 -2.29 7.45 7.76
C GLY A 171 -2.87 8.41 8.80
N VAL A 172 -4.18 8.65 8.75
CA VAL A 172 -4.89 9.51 9.73
C VAL A 172 -4.87 8.89 11.12
N PHE A 173 -5.10 7.58 11.25
CA PHE A 173 -5.04 6.86 12.51
C PHE A 173 -3.64 6.98 13.14
N GLY A 174 -2.58 6.72 12.36
CA GLY A 174 -1.20 6.87 12.79
C GLY A 174 -0.87 8.29 13.24
N TRP A 175 -1.30 9.30 12.48
CA TRP A 175 -1.10 10.69 12.85
C TRP A 175 -1.82 11.06 14.15
N ARG A 176 -3.06 10.58 14.37
CA ARG A 176 -3.79 10.78 15.63
C ARG A 176 -3.10 10.09 16.80
N ALA A 177 -2.63 8.85 16.64
CA ALA A 177 -1.92 8.11 17.68
C ALA A 177 -0.65 8.85 18.13
N THR A 178 0.13 9.39 17.19
CA THR A 178 1.36 10.15 17.51
C THR A 178 1.10 11.50 18.17
N ARG A 179 -0.10 12.08 18.03
CA ARG A 179 -0.47 13.33 18.71
C ARG A 179 -1.00 13.12 20.12
N ARG A 180 -1.79 12.06 20.36
CA ARG A 180 -2.29 11.74 21.70
C ARG A 180 -1.16 11.45 22.68
N ALA A 181 -0.10 10.76 22.24
CA ALA A 181 1.10 10.52 23.03
C ALA A 181 1.87 11.81 23.43
N ARG A 182 1.56 12.98 22.86
CA ARG A 182 2.19 14.26 23.22
C ARG A 182 1.44 15.05 24.28
N LEU A 183 0.18 14.73 24.53
CA LEU A 183 -0.73 15.54 25.35
C LEU A 183 -1.07 14.90 26.70
N ALA A 184 -0.64 13.65 26.95
CA ALA A 184 -0.85 13.01 28.25
C ALA A 184 0.01 13.73 29.32
N PRO A 185 -0.59 14.39 30.32
CA PRO A 185 0.15 14.95 31.45
C PRO A 185 0.83 13.83 32.25
N PHE A 186 1.98 14.13 32.83
CA PHE A 186 2.65 13.27 33.80
C PHE A 186 1.80 13.29 35.08
N THR A 187 0.89 12.34 35.25
CA THR A 187 0.20 12.13 36.52
C THR A 187 1.06 11.19 37.34
N ASP A 188 1.82 11.76 38.28
CA ASP A 188 2.44 11.04 39.39
C ASP A 188 1.32 10.47 40.27
N GLU A 189 0.83 9.26 39.96
CA GLU A 189 -0.14 8.54 40.82
C GLU A 189 0.44 7.27 41.46
N ASP A 190 1.77 7.10 41.46
CA ASP A 190 2.42 5.99 42.19
C ASP A 190 3.23 6.50 43.38
N GLY A 191 2.67 7.46 44.12
CA GLY A 191 3.35 8.17 45.21
C GLY A 191 2.48 8.52 46.41
N SER A 192 1.57 7.64 46.84
CA SER A 192 1.01 7.70 48.21
C SER A 192 0.23 6.43 48.59
N ALA A 193 0.83 5.63 49.49
CA ALA A 193 0.25 4.84 50.59
C ALA A 193 0.99 3.50 50.75
#